data_AF-A0AAD7JTJ2-F1
#
_entry.id   AF-A0AAD7JTJ2-F1
#
_cell.length_a   1.000
_cell.length_b   1.000
_cell.length_c   1.000
_cell.angle_alpha   90.00
_cell.angle_beta   90.00
_cell.angle_gamma   90.00
#
_symmetry.space_group_name_H-M   'P 1'
#
loop_
_entity.id
_entity.type
_entity.pdbx_description
1 polymer ?
#
loop_
_entity_poly.entity_id
_entity_poly.type
_entity_poly.pdbx_seq_one_letter_code
_entity_poly.pdbx_strand_id
1 'polypeptide(L)'
;MDSTPALMSVNMRDRPIKSVPQPATQRLSDVEFFATDEFGSPKPNVRVLRDHFFREGRLTEEHALYILEHATKLLSNEPNMVEVQGPVTICGDIHGQYYDLMKLFDVGGPLTDNAYLFLGDYVDRGCFGIECLLYLYTLKLWFPHKFTLLRGNHECRHLTEYFTFKRECLHKYSPRVYEACIASFCALPVAALVDGRFFCVHGGLSPELVMLTDILALNRFNEPGSRGLLCDLLWSDPIAGFGHEDERAVPPGTTFLHNQTRGCSFFFTYAATCQFLERNGLLGIIRGHEAQDAGYTMHRKTPTKKFPSVITIFSAPNYLDVYHNRGAILKYANKNVTIRQYNASPHPYWLPNFQNAFTWSLPFVGAKITEMLLAILSICSEEELEDSDSDSDRELKTDADGDAQMRTARTLGLSTPAEIARRRQEIKSKIIAVGRMQRVFQLLREEAESASELVEAEAGEPGVSGQLGVQRQVRQSIHNFEDACVFFSFYISSFPLSCVPPRFRRSDILNERLPSLPPPDSDSPSPTPMPSPLVPSMRIPGRDPEGINMEFLIKKTLDDAGGVGDDVERLADRIAFRGGRVRPGGLKRHETV
;
A
#
# COMPACT_ATOMS: atom_id res chain seq x y z
N MET A 1 -12.15 -36.39 -43.54
CA MET A 1 -13.07 -35.43 -42.91
C MET A 1 -12.27 -34.76 -41.81
N ASP A 2 -11.56 -33.70 -42.18
CA ASP A 2 -10.76 -32.89 -41.27
C ASP A 2 -11.70 -32.00 -40.45
N SER A 3 -11.71 -32.20 -39.14
CA SER A 3 -12.33 -31.28 -38.20
C SER A 3 -11.22 -30.62 -37.38
N THR A 4 -10.59 -29.61 -37.96
CA THR A 4 -9.79 -28.63 -37.22
C THR A 4 -10.75 -27.85 -36.31
N PRO A 5 -10.52 -27.77 -34.99
CA PRO A 5 -11.32 -26.91 -34.13
C PRO A 5 -11.13 -25.46 -34.58
N ALA A 6 -12.23 -24.80 -34.95
CA ALA A 6 -12.21 -23.39 -35.26
C ALA A 6 -11.69 -22.64 -34.04
N LEU A 7 -10.50 -22.03 -34.17
CA LEU A 7 -10.01 -21.00 -33.26
C LEU A 7 -11.14 -19.97 -33.11
N MET A 8 -11.86 -19.99 -31.99
CA MET A 8 -12.81 -18.93 -31.67
C MET A 8 -12.04 -17.63 -31.75
N SER A 9 -12.36 -16.76 -32.71
CA SER A 9 -11.72 -15.46 -32.83
C SER A 9 -12.06 -14.68 -31.56
N VAL A 10 -11.12 -14.62 -30.62
CA VAL A 10 -11.28 -13.84 -29.40
C VAL A 10 -11.41 -12.39 -29.86
N ASN A 11 -12.59 -11.80 -29.66
CA ASN A 11 -12.79 -10.39 -29.94
C ASN A 11 -12.00 -9.60 -28.89
N MET A 12 -10.80 -9.16 -29.25
CA MET A 12 -9.87 -8.43 -28.38
C MET A 12 -10.43 -7.08 -27.88
N ARG A 13 -11.58 -6.63 -28.38
CA ARG A 13 -12.29 -5.44 -27.91
C ARG A 13 -13.40 -5.74 -26.91
N ASP A 14 -13.83 -7.01 -26.81
CA ASP A 14 -14.87 -7.40 -25.86
C ASP A 14 -14.24 -7.71 -24.50
N ARG A 15 -14.98 -7.42 -23.42
CA ARG A 15 -14.48 -7.66 -22.06
C ARG A 15 -14.47 -9.17 -21.79
N PRO A 16 -13.32 -9.77 -21.42
CA PRO A 16 -13.20 -11.22 -21.29
C PRO A 16 -14.03 -11.76 -20.12
N ILE A 17 -14.06 -11.05 -18.98
CA ILE A 17 -14.79 -11.48 -17.79
C ILE A 17 -16.01 -10.57 -17.59
N LYS A 18 -17.14 -11.00 -18.16
CA LYS A 18 -18.42 -10.24 -18.09
C LYS A 18 -19.13 -10.33 -16.75
N SER A 19 -18.82 -11.36 -15.94
CA SER A 19 -19.43 -11.60 -14.63
C SER A 19 -18.96 -10.62 -13.54
N VAL A 20 -17.75 -10.07 -13.66
CA VAL A 20 -17.22 -9.08 -12.73
C VAL A 20 -17.95 -7.76 -12.97
N PRO A 21 -18.55 -7.10 -11.98
CA PRO A 21 -19.17 -5.79 -12.16
C PRO A 21 -18.18 -4.76 -12.72
N GLN A 22 -18.67 -3.74 -13.43
CA GLN A 22 -17.83 -2.60 -13.83
C GLN A 22 -17.89 -1.51 -12.76
N PRO A 23 -16.79 -0.79 -12.51
CA PRO A 23 -16.81 0.41 -11.69
C PRO A 23 -17.82 1.44 -12.21
N ALA A 24 -18.38 2.25 -11.31
CA ALA A 24 -19.20 3.38 -11.69
C ALA A 24 -18.32 4.50 -12.29
N THR A 25 -18.29 4.57 -13.63
CA THR A 25 -17.41 5.48 -14.36
C THR A 25 -17.86 6.94 -14.35
N GLN A 26 -19.15 7.19 -14.16
CA GLN A 26 -19.71 8.54 -14.09
C GLN A 26 -19.63 9.09 -12.67
N ARG A 27 -19.19 10.34 -12.52
CA ARG A 27 -19.26 11.08 -11.25
C ARG A 27 -20.71 11.48 -10.98
N LEU A 28 -21.11 11.55 -9.71
CA LEU A 28 -22.46 11.98 -9.33
C LEU A 28 -22.73 13.42 -9.76
N SER A 29 -23.95 13.71 -10.21
CA SER A 29 -24.45 15.06 -10.42
C SER A 29 -24.84 15.72 -9.10
N ASP A 30 -24.99 17.06 -9.08
CA ASP A 30 -25.44 17.80 -7.88
C ASP A 30 -26.80 17.30 -7.37
N VAL A 31 -27.70 16.94 -8.28
CA VAL A 31 -29.05 16.45 -7.96
C VAL A 31 -29.00 15.09 -7.25
N GLU A 32 -28.06 14.23 -7.61
CA GLU A 32 -27.88 12.93 -6.98
C GLU A 32 -27.09 13.04 -5.67
N PHE A 33 -26.12 13.96 -5.64
CA PHE A 33 -25.24 14.17 -4.51
C PHE A 33 -25.98 14.81 -3.33
N PHE A 34 -26.82 15.82 -3.55
CA PHE A 34 -27.54 16.49 -2.47
C PHE A 34 -28.89 15.86 -2.18
N ALA A 35 -29.17 15.64 -0.90
CA ALA A 35 -30.49 15.40 -0.34
C ALA A 35 -30.85 16.55 0.61
N THR A 36 -32.14 16.80 0.80
CA THR A 36 -32.63 17.80 1.76
C THR A 36 -32.81 17.17 3.12
N ASP A 37 -32.30 17.81 4.17
CA ASP A 37 -32.61 17.41 5.55
C ASP A 37 -34.02 17.87 5.98
N GLU A 38 -34.39 17.55 7.23
CA GLU A 38 -35.70 17.92 7.81
C GLU A 38 -35.96 19.43 7.85
N PHE A 39 -34.90 20.25 7.74
CA PHE A 39 -34.95 21.71 7.76
C PHE A 39 -34.81 22.32 6.35
N GLY A 40 -34.79 21.50 5.30
CA GLY A 40 -34.65 21.94 3.92
C GLY A 40 -33.22 22.35 3.53
N SER A 41 -32.22 22.09 4.39
CA SER A 41 -30.82 22.36 4.08
C SER A 41 -30.22 21.24 3.22
N PRO A 42 -29.42 21.56 2.18
CA PRO A 42 -28.78 20.54 1.37
C PRO A 42 -27.68 19.83 2.16
N LYS A 43 -27.69 18.49 2.13
CA LYS A 43 -26.66 17.61 2.72
C LYS A 43 -26.31 16.47 1.76
N PRO A 44 -25.11 15.87 1.86
CA PRO A 44 -24.73 14.79 0.96
C PRO A 44 -25.60 13.54 1.18
N ASN A 45 -26.09 12.91 0.11
CA ASN A 45 -27.03 11.80 0.18
C ASN A 45 -26.34 10.51 0.64
N VAL A 46 -26.54 10.13 1.91
CA VAL A 46 -25.89 8.96 2.54
C VAL A 46 -26.06 7.69 1.70
N ARG A 47 -27.30 7.40 1.25
CA ARG A 47 -27.60 6.13 0.56
C ARG A 47 -26.96 6.09 -0.83
N VAL A 48 -27.06 7.18 -1.59
CA VAL A 48 -26.47 7.26 -2.93
C VAL A 48 -24.96 7.16 -2.83
N LEU A 49 -24.34 7.86 -1.87
CA LEU A 49 -22.90 7.80 -1.65
C LEU A 49 -22.43 6.39 -1.28
N ARG A 50 -23.16 5.71 -0.40
CA ARG A 50 -22.87 4.32 -0.02
C ARG A 50 -22.82 3.41 -1.25
N ASP A 51 -23.89 3.42 -2.04
CA ASP A 51 -24.04 2.54 -3.18
C ASP A 51 -23.07 2.92 -4.31
N HIS A 52 -22.72 4.21 -4.44
CA HIS A 52 -21.75 4.71 -5.42
C HIS A 52 -20.33 4.26 -5.10
N PHE A 53 -19.87 4.46 -3.85
CA PHE A 53 -18.55 4.01 -3.40
C PHE A 53 -18.41 2.48 -3.42
N PHE A 54 -19.47 1.74 -3.11
CA PHE A 54 -19.47 0.28 -3.19
C PHE A 54 -19.27 -0.24 -4.62
N ARG A 55 -19.59 0.57 -5.64
CA ARG A 55 -19.29 0.28 -7.06
C ARG A 55 -18.02 1.00 -7.54
N GLU A 56 -17.11 1.34 -6.64
CA GLU A 56 -15.85 2.05 -6.93
C GLU A 56 -16.05 3.40 -7.64
N GLY A 57 -17.25 3.97 -7.50
CA GLY A 57 -17.60 5.28 -8.02
C GLY A 57 -16.89 6.37 -7.26
N ARG A 58 -16.50 7.42 -7.98
CA ARG A 58 -15.82 8.57 -7.38
C ARG A 58 -16.69 9.82 -7.45
N LEU A 59 -16.48 10.77 -6.54
CA LEU A 59 -17.22 12.04 -6.53
C LEU A 59 -16.55 13.10 -7.39
N THR A 60 -17.23 14.19 -7.72
CA THR A 60 -16.49 15.36 -8.21
C THR A 60 -15.53 15.88 -7.12
N GLU A 61 -14.46 16.58 -7.50
CA GLU A 61 -13.53 17.17 -6.52
C GLU A 61 -14.27 18.11 -5.57
N GLU A 62 -15.17 18.94 -6.11
CA GLU A 62 -15.97 19.90 -5.34
C GLU A 62 -16.93 19.21 -4.36
N HIS A 63 -17.53 18.07 -4.72
CA HIS A 63 -18.35 17.29 -3.78
C HIS A 63 -17.53 16.67 -2.64
N ALA A 64 -16.32 16.20 -2.93
CA ALA A 64 -15.42 15.67 -1.91
C ALA A 64 -14.96 16.79 -0.95
N LEU A 65 -14.54 17.94 -1.51
CA LEU A 65 -14.17 19.12 -0.73
C LEU A 65 -15.33 19.63 0.12
N TYR A 66 -16.56 19.66 -0.42
CA TYR A 66 -17.75 20.04 0.33
C TYR A 66 -17.91 19.21 1.61
N ILE A 67 -17.81 17.87 1.51
CA ILE A 67 -17.90 16.97 2.68
C ILE A 67 -16.78 17.27 3.68
N LEU A 68 -15.54 17.36 3.21
CA LEU A 68 -14.36 17.57 4.05
C LEU A 68 -14.43 18.91 4.80
N GLU A 69 -14.75 20.00 4.11
CA GLU A 69 -14.81 21.34 4.69
C GLU A 69 -15.94 21.48 5.71
N HIS A 70 -17.14 20.96 5.39
CA HIS A 70 -18.28 21.02 6.31
C HIS A 70 -18.05 20.13 7.53
N ALA A 71 -17.48 18.94 7.35
CA ALA A 71 -17.13 18.06 8.46
C ALA A 71 -16.04 18.68 9.33
N THR A 72 -15.01 19.28 8.72
CA THR A 72 -13.95 20.00 9.45
C THR A 72 -14.54 21.10 10.31
N LYS A 73 -15.39 21.97 9.75
CA LYS A 73 -16.06 23.04 10.50
C LYS A 73 -16.87 22.49 11.67
N LEU A 74 -17.56 21.37 11.49
CA LEU A 74 -18.33 20.74 12.54
C LEU A 74 -17.44 20.19 13.65
N LEU A 75 -16.43 19.39 13.29
CA LEU A 75 -15.46 18.79 14.21
C LEU A 75 -14.66 19.83 14.98
N SER A 76 -14.33 20.97 14.36
CA SER A 76 -13.65 22.09 15.03
C SER A 76 -14.45 22.69 16.18
N ASN A 77 -15.78 22.57 16.17
CA ASN A 77 -16.63 23.03 17.27
C ASN A 77 -16.79 21.99 18.39
N GLU A 78 -16.30 20.76 18.20
CA GLU A 78 -16.35 19.73 19.24
C GLU A 78 -15.21 19.93 20.27
N PRO A 79 -15.40 19.52 21.53
CA PRO A 79 -14.34 19.53 22.53
C PRO A 79 -13.26 18.47 22.23
N ASN A 80 -12.09 18.59 22.87
CA ASN A 80 -11.03 17.57 22.75
C ASN A 80 -11.49 16.19 23.25
N MET A 81 -12.30 16.19 24.31
CA MET A 81 -12.93 15.00 24.87
C MET A 81 -14.45 15.12 24.75
N VAL A 82 -15.05 14.28 23.90
CA VAL A 82 -16.50 14.32 23.64
C VAL A 82 -17.24 13.45 24.65
N GLU A 83 -18.34 13.95 25.21
CA GLU A 83 -19.23 13.13 26.03
C GLU A 83 -20.21 12.35 25.14
N VAL A 84 -20.30 11.04 25.36
CA VAL A 84 -21.17 10.15 24.57
C VAL A 84 -22.08 9.37 25.52
N GLN A 85 -23.39 9.39 25.23
CA GLN A 85 -24.39 8.68 26.02
C GLN A 85 -24.74 7.34 25.38
N GLY A 86 -24.98 6.32 26.20
CA GLY A 86 -25.50 5.03 25.75
C GLY A 86 -26.97 5.11 25.29
N PRO A 87 -27.43 4.21 24.40
CA PRO A 87 -26.70 3.09 23.82
C PRO A 87 -25.71 3.50 22.71
N VAL A 88 -24.51 2.93 22.73
CA VAL A 88 -23.43 3.25 21.77
C VAL A 88 -22.75 1.99 21.25
N THR A 89 -22.40 2.01 19.97
CA THR A 89 -21.53 1.05 19.30
C THR A 89 -20.15 1.67 19.13
N ILE A 90 -19.14 1.08 19.77
CA ILE A 90 -17.74 1.51 19.73
C ILE A 90 -16.97 0.64 18.74
N CYS A 91 -16.28 1.29 17.82
CA CYS A 91 -15.56 0.71 16.69
C CYS A 91 -14.08 1.09 16.77
N GLY A 92 -13.19 0.12 16.56
CA GLY A 92 -11.75 0.35 16.45
C GLY A 92 -11.36 0.72 15.02
N ASP A 93 -10.14 0.33 14.66
CA ASP A 93 -9.46 0.68 13.42
C ASP A 93 -10.17 0.13 12.19
N ILE A 94 -10.15 0.90 11.10
CA ILE A 94 -10.83 0.59 9.82
C ILE A 94 -9.83 0.43 8.67
N HIS A 95 -8.75 1.20 8.65
CA HIS A 95 -7.63 1.09 7.70
C HIS A 95 -8.05 0.95 6.22
N GLY A 96 -8.94 1.83 5.75
CA GLY A 96 -9.36 1.84 4.35
C GLY A 96 -10.06 0.58 3.86
N GLN A 97 -10.63 -0.24 4.75
CA GLN A 97 -11.42 -1.43 4.41
C GLN A 97 -12.92 -1.07 4.24
N TYR A 98 -13.25 -0.31 3.19
CA TYR A 98 -14.61 0.22 2.96
C TYR A 98 -15.71 -0.85 2.92
N TYR A 99 -15.43 -1.99 2.32
CA TYR A 99 -16.39 -3.10 2.20
C TYR A 99 -16.69 -3.75 3.55
N ASP A 100 -15.68 -3.84 4.42
CA ASP A 100 -15.85 -4.30 5.81
C ASP A 100 -16.52 -3.24 6.68
N LEU A 101 -16.31 -1.95 6.40
CA LEU A 101 -17.05 -0.87 7.04
C LEU A 101 -18.56 -0.98 6.76
N MET A 102 -18.97 -1.41 5.56
CA MET A 102 -20.39 -1.68 5.28
C MET A 102 -20.89 -2.84 6.14
N LYS A 103 -20.09 -3.91 6.26
CA LYS A 103 -20.44 -5.05 7.12
C LYS A 103 -20.50 -4.67 8.60
N LEU A 104 -19.64 -3.77 9.05
CA LEU A 104 -19.65 -3.21 10.40
C LEU A 104 -20.99 -2.52 10.69
N PHE A 105 -21.53 -1.74 9.75
CA PHE A 105 -22.85 -1.13 9.91
C PHE A 105 -23.98 -2.15 9.95
N ASP A 106 -23.92 -3.21 9.15
CA ASP A 106 -24.91 -4.31 9.22
C ASP A 106 -24.93 -5.00 10.59
N VAL A 107 -23.75 -5.16 11.21
CA VAL A 107 -23.59 -5.85 12.51
C VAL A 107 -23.86 -4.92 13.70
N GLY A 108 -23.47 -3.64 13.59
CA GLY A 108 -23.67 -2.64 14.63
C GLY A 108 -25.11 -2.15 14.74
N GLY A 109 -25.85 -2.19 13.63
CA GLY A 109 -27.25 -1.80 13.55
C GLY A 109 -27.44 -0.32 13.18
N PRO A 110 -28.69 0.11 12.96
CA PRO A 110 -28.97 1.44 12.45
C PRO A 110 -28.73 2.55 13.50
N LEU A 111 -28.43 3.76 13.00
CA LEU A 111 -28.25 4.99 13.79
C LEU A 111 -29.54 5.48 14.46
N THR A 112 -30.69 4.93 14.10
CA THR A 112 -31.95 5.14 14.81
C THR A 112 -31.87 4.62 16.24
N ASP A 113 -31.19 3.49 16.43
CA ASP A 113 -31.23 2.69 17.65
C ASP A 113 -30.01 2.91 18.54
N ASN A 114 -28.85 3.22 17.95
CA ASN A 114 -27.58 3.35 18.67
C ASN A 114 -26.78 4.56 18.17
N ALA A 115 -26.05 5.21 19.09
CA ALA A 115 -24.96 6.10 18.72
C ALA A 115 -23.75 5.27 18.23
N TYR A 116 -22.83 5.91 17.52
CA TYR A 116 -21.57 5.34 17.08
C TYR A 116 -20.39 6.16 17.57
N LEU A 117 -19.36 5.47 18.03
CA LEU A 117 -18.07 6.04 18.41
C LEU A 117 -16.98 5.26 17.67
N PHE A 118 -16.24 5.94 16.79
CA PHE A 118 -15.06 5.37 16.15
C PHE A 118 -13.80 5.90 16.84
N LEU A 119 -12.83 5.00 17.07
CA LEU A 119 -11.64 5.32 17.85
C LEU A 119 -10.49 5.91 17.02
N GLY A 120 -10.53 5.86 15.68
CA GLY A 120 -9.48 6.38 14.80
C GLY A 120 -9.09 5.39 13.71
N ASP A 121 -8.01 5.71 13.00
CA ASP A 121 -7.39 4.89 11.95
C ASP A 121 -8.36 4.48 10.84
N TYR A 122 -8.89 5.50 10.16
CA TYR A 122 -9.80 5.37 9.03
C TYR A 122 -9.08 5.06 7.73
N VAL A 123 -7.83 5.53 7.62
CA VAL A 123 -7.04 5.58 6.39
C VAL A 123 -5.77 4.71 6.47
N ASP A 124 -5.00 4.73 5.38
CA ASP A 124 -3.82 3.91 5.11
C ASP A 124 -4.08 2.40 5.09
N ARG A 125 -3.06 1.69 4.59
CA ARG A 125 -2.98 0.22 4.53
C ARG A 125 -3.94 -0.39 3.49
N GLY A 126 -5.25 -0.24 3.67
CA GLY A 126 -6.25 -0.59 2.68
C GLY A 126 -6.30 0.40 1.50
N CYS A 127 -6.93 -0.01 0.41
CA CYS A 127 -7.00 0.78 -0.83
C CYS A 127 -8.25 1.67 -0.96
N PHE A 128 -9.08 1.76 0.09
CA PHE A 128 -10.35 2.50 0.08
C PHE A 128 -10.46 3.49 1.26
N GLY A 129 -9.34 4.11 1.64
CA GLY A 129 -9.27 5.08 2.73
C GLY A 129 -10.11 6.32 2.47
N ILE A 130 -10.12 6.84 1.24
CA ILE A 130 -10.88 8.06 0.93
C ILE A 130 -12.40 7.81 0.92
N GLU A 131 -12.83 6.62 0.49
CA GLU A 131 -14.24 6.21 0.55
C GLU A 131 -14.69 6.04 2.00
N CYS A 132 -13.86 5.42 2.86
CA CYS A 132 -14.12 5.35 4.30
C CYS A 132 -14.30 6.75 4.91
N LEU A 133 -13.34 7.64 4.67
CA LEU A 133 -13.34 8.98 5.26
C LEU A 133 -14.56 9.80 4.82
N LEU A 134 -14.80 9.89 3.50
CA LEU A 134 -15.92 10.67 2.96
C LEU A 134 -17.29 10.13 3.42
N TYR A 135 -17.43 8.80 3.53
CA TYR A 135 -18.67 8.20 3.99
C TYR A 135 -18.90 8.43 5.49
N LEU A 136 -17.88 8.25 6.33
CA LEU A 136 -17.95 8.53 7.76
C LEU A 136 -18.25 10.00 8.04
N TYR A 137 -17.63 10.92 7.30
CA TYR A 137 -17.89 12.36 7.42
C TYR A 137 -19.30 12.72 6.96
N THR A 138 -19.80 12.07 5.92
CA THR A 138 -21.20 12.22 5.51
C THR A 138 -22.14 11.80 6.66
N LEU A 139 -21.90 10.67 7.31
CA LEU A 139 -22.68 10.25 8.49
C LEU A 139 -22.56 11.25 9.65
N LYS A 140 -21.37 11.82 9.88
CA LYS A 140 -21.15 12.87 10.88
C LYS A 140 -22.00 14.12 10.61
N LEU A 141 -22.09 14.54 9.35
CA LEU A 141 -22.90 15.71 8.94
C LEU A 141 -24.40 15.48 9.12
N TRP A 142 -24.87 14.24 8.95
CA TRP A 142 -26.27 13.88 9.17
C TRP A 142 -26.61 13.70 10.66
N PHE A 143 -25.70 13.10 11.43
CA PHE A 143 -25.97 12.68 12.82
C PHE A 143 -24.93 13.23 13.82
N PRO A 144 -24.73 14.55 13.91
CA PRO A 144 -23.63 15.13 14.68
C PRO A 144 -23.60 14.75 16.16
N HIS A 145 -24.78 14.58 16.77
CA HIS A 145 -24.92 14.21 18.19
C HIS A 145 -24.93 12.70 18.47
N LYS A 146 -25.03 11.86 17.42
CA LYS A 146 -25.07 10.40 17.54
C LYS A 146 -23.88 9.70 16.88
N PHE A 147 -23.04 10.43 16.16
CA PHE A 147 -21.91 9.89 15.42
C PHE A 147 -20.65 10.64 15.83
N THR A 148 -19.76 9.97 16.55
CA THR A 148 -18.52 10.53 17.08
C THR A 148 -17.32 9.85 16.41
N LEU A 149 -16.38 10.65 15.94
CA LEU A 149 -15.15 10.22 15.28
C LEU A 149 -13.98 10.76 16.09
N LEU A 150 -13.11 9.87 16.57
CA LEU A 150 -11.86 10.26 17.22
C LEU A 150 -10.70 10.24 16.23
N ARG A 151 -9.60 10.88 16.61
CA ARG A 151 -8.34 10.86 15.87
C ARG A 151 -7.56 9.60 16.23
N GLY A 152 -7.10 8.85 15.23
CA GLY A 152 -6.08 7.82 15.36
C GLY A 152 -4.69 8.34 14.98
N ASN A 153 -3.69 7.46 15.04
CA ASN A 153 -2.32 7.83 14.70
C ASN A 153 -2.10 7.99 13.19
N HIS A 154 -2.91 7.32 12.37
CA HIS A 154 -2.86 7.45 10.91
C HIS A 154 -3.52 8.73 10.39
N GLU A 155 -4.34 9.43 11.18
CA GLU A 155 -4.90 10.74 10.82
C GLU A 155 -3.88 11.88 11.02
N CYS A 156 -2.74 11.78 10.32
CA CYS A 156 -1.71 12.81 10.27
C CYS A 156 -0.95 12.78 8.95
N ARG A 157 -0.28 13.89 8.62
CA ARG A 157 0.52 14.00 7.40
C ARG A 157 1.65 12.97 7.39
N HIS A 158 2.37 12.84 8.50
CA HIS A 158 3.58 12.00 8.55
C HIS A 158 3.32 10.56 8.09
N LEU A 159 2.24 9.94 8.57
CA LEU A 159 1.93 8.55 8.22
C LEU A 159 1.31 8.42 6.84
N THR A 160 0.41 9.33 6.48
CA THR A 160 -0.27 9.27 5.18
C THR A 160 0.65 9.60 4.00
N GLU A 161 1.75 10.32 4.23
CA GLU A 161 2.83 10.50 3.24
C GLU A 161 3.73 9.28 3.11
N TYR A 162 4.02 8.59 4.22
CA TYR A 162 4.85 7.39 4.24
C TYR A 162 4.12 6.18 3.62
N PHE A 163 2.86 5.98 3.99
CA PHE A 163 2.02 4.89 3.51
C PHE A 163 1.29 5.27 2.20
N THR A 164 0.01 4.91 2.09
CA THR A 164 -0.71 4.86 0.82
C THR A 164 -1.72 5.97 0.66
N PHE A 165 -2.19 6.62 1.72
CA PHE A 165 -3.34 7.53 1.63
C PHE A 165 -3.07 8.80 0.82
N LYS A 166 -1.87 9.41 0.88
CA LYS A 166 -1.52 10.53 0.00
C LYS A 166 -1.56 10.09 -1.47
N ARG A 167 -0.99 8.92 -1.79
CA ARG A 167 -0.99 8.36 -3.16
C ARG A 167 -2.42 8.05 -3.61
N GLU A 168 -3.25 7.51 -2.73
CA GLU A 168 -4.66 7.26 -2.98
C GLU A 168 -5.41 8.54 -3.36
N CYS A 169 -5.25 9.61 -2.58
CA CYS A 169 -5.89 10.90 -2.85
C CYS A 169 -5.43 11.48 -4.20
N LEU A 170 -4.12 11.44 -4.49
CA LEU A 170 -3.56 11.91 -5.76
C LEU A 170 -4.04 11.08 -6.95
N HIS A 171 -4.23 9.77 -6.78
CA HIS A 171 -4.71 8.88 -7.83
C HIS A 171 -6.22 9.03 -8.10
N LYS A 172 -7.03 9.18 -7.04
CA LYS A 172 -8.50 9.19 -7.14
C LYS A 172 -9.08 10.60 -7.34
N TYR A 173 -8.42 11.61 -6.78
CA TYR A 173 -8.86 13.00 -6.70
C TYR A 173 -7.72 13.97 -7.04
N SER A 174 -7.20 14.72 -6.06
CA SER A 174 -6.24 15.80 -6.27
C SER A 174 -5.41 16.07 -5.01
N PRO A 175 -4.28 16.80 -5.12
CA PRO A 175 -3.54 17.30 -3.96
C PRO A 175 -4.40 18.17 -3.04
N ARG A 176 -5.35 18.95 -3.60
CA ARG A 176 -6.26 19.80 -2.81
C ARG A 176 -7.13 18.98 -1.86
N VAL A 177 -7.65 17.84 -2.33
CA VAL A 177 -8.43 16.92 -1.50
C VAL A 177 -7.58 16.33 -0.38
N TYR A 178 -6.33 15.97 -0.65
CA TYR A 178 -5.41 15.49 0.39
C TYR A 178 -5.16 16.56 1.47
N GLU A 179 -4.87 17.79 1.07
CA GLU A 179 -4.66 18.89 2.01
C GLU A 179 -5.92 19.19 2.87
N ALA A 180 -7.11 19.10 2.26
CA ALA A 180 -8.37 19.20 2.99
C ALA A 180 -8.58 18.03 3.98
N CYS A 181 -8.15 16.81 3.64
CA CYS A 181 -8.15 15.68 4.57
C CYS A 181 -7.23 15.96 5.77
N ILE A 182 -6.00 16.43 5.54
CA ILE A 182 -5.06 16.77 6.61
C ILE A 182 -5.60 17.86 7.54
N ALA A 183 -6.21 18.91 6.99
CA ALA A 183 -6.87 19.94 7.78
C ALA A 183 -8.02 19.36 8.64
N SER A 184 -8.81 18.44 8.07
CA SER A 184 -9.89 17.77 8.79
C SER A 184 -9.39 16.86 9.91
N PHE A 185 -8.25 16.20 9.74
CA PHE A 185 -7.65 15.34 10.76
C PHE A 185 -7.24 16.10 12.00
N CYS A 186 -6.71 17.32 11.83
CA CYS A 186 -6.40 18.21 12.95
C CYS A 186 -7.64 18.68 13.72
N ALA A 187 -8.84 18.58 13.15
CA ALA A 187 -10.09 18.95 13.83
C ALA A 187 -10.69 17.82 14.67
N LEU A 188 -10.33 16.55 14.40
CA LEU A 188 -10.86 15.37 15.09
C LEU A 188 -10.60 15.44 16.61
N PRO A 189 -11.63 15.20 17.46
CA PRO A 189 -11.44 14.98 18.89
C PRO A 189 -10.47 13.83 19.18
N VAL A 190 -9.82 13.87 20.35
CA VAL A 190 -8.75 12.89 20.70
C VAL A 190 -9.22 11.85 21.71
N ALA A 191 -10.34 12.09 22.39
CA ALA A 191 -10.90 11.16 23.35
C ALA A 191 -12.43 11.29 23.43
N ALA A 192 -13.07 10.29 24.03
CA ALA A 192 -14.47 10.35 24.43
C ALA A 192 -14.67 9.79 25.84
N LEU A 193 -15.68 10.32 26.53
CA LEU A 193 -16.14 9.81 27.82
C LEU A 193 -17.55 9.23 27.66
N VAL A 194 -17.66 7.90 27.70
CA VAL A 194 -18.94 7.20 27.53
C VAL A 194 -19.62 7.02 28.89
N ASP A 195 -20.83 7.56 29.05
CA ASP A 195 -21.66 7.46 30.27
C ASP A 195 -20.95 7.89 31.58
N GLY A 196 -19.90 8.72 31.48
CA GLY A 196 -19.05 9.05 32.64
C GLY A 196 -18.28 7.85 33.22
N ARG A 197 -18.21 6.72 32.49
CA ARG A 197 -17.68 5.44 32.97
C ARG A 197 -16.47 4.95 32.19
N PHE A 198 -16.47 5.11 30.87
CA PHE A 198 -15.39 4.60 30.02
C PHE A 198 -14.63 5.74 29.38
N PHE A 199 -13.32 5.76 29.60
CA PHE A 199 -12.42 6.61 28.84
C PHE A 199 -12.08 5.91 27.53
N CYS A 200 -12.43 6.54 26.41
CA CYS A 200 -12.25 6.00 25.08
C CYS A 200 -11.21 6.84 24.33
N VAL A 201 -10.22 6.19 23.75
CA VAL A 201 -9.05 6.83 23.11
C VAL A 201 -8.48 5.87 22.07
N HIS A 202 -7.76 6.36 21.05
CA HIS A 202 -7.12 5.48 20.08
C HIS A 202 -5.96 4.68 20.70
N GLY A 203 -4.96 5.42 21.17
CA GLY A 203 -3.77 4.99 21.89
C GLY A 203 -4.10 4.49 23.29
N GLY A 204 -3.71 5.27 24.29
CA GLY A 204 -3.88 4.90 25.67
C GLY A 204 -3.51 6.03 26.62
N LEU A 205 -2.70 5.69 27.61
CA LEU A 205 -2.31 6.60 28.69
C LEU A 205 -0.98 7.30 28.41
N SER A 206 -0.83 8.49 28.97
CA SER A 206 0.41 9.26 28.97
C SER A 206 0.91 9.44 30.40
N PRO A 207 2.24 9.54 30.63
CA PRO A 207 2.78 10.08 31.87
C PRO A 207 2.28 11.50 32.20
N GLU A 208 1.91 12.28 31.19
CA GLU A 208 1.36 13.63 31.31
C GLU A 208 -0.17 13.64 31.57
N LEU A 209 -0.83 12.47 31.46
CA LEU A 209 -2.27 12.33 31.68
C LEU A 209 -2.56 11.87 33.11
N VAL A 210 -2.73 12.83 34.01
CA VAL A 210 -3.02 12.59 35.43
C VAL A 210 -4.53 12.57 35.66
N MET A 211 -5.24 13.56 35.12
CA MET A 211 -6.70 13.74 35.21
C MET A 211 -7.32 13.96 33.83
N LEU A 212 -8.61 13.66 33.67
CA LEU A 212 -9.33 13.93 32.41
C LEU A 212 -9.29 15.41 31.99
N THR A 213 -9.15 16.32 32.96
CA THR A 213 -9.01 17.77 32.71
C THR A 213 -7.76 18.14 31.93
N ASP A 214 -6.71 17.31 31.97
CA ASP A 214 -5.45 17.57 31.24
C ASP A 214 -5.68 17.56 29.73
N ILE A 215 -6.68 16.79 29.26
CA ILE A 215 -7.08 16.73 27.85
C ILE A 215 -7.76 18.04 27.42
N LEU A 216 -8.42 18.76 28.33
CA LEU A 216 -9.14 20.00 28.00
C LEU A 216 -8.17 21.13 27.60
N ALA A 217 -6.97 21.14 28.16
CA ALA A 217 -5.94 22.15 27.88
C ALA A 217 -5.13 21.85 26.60
N LEU A 218 -5.31 20.67 26.00
CA LEU A 218 -4.56 20.25 24.82
C LEU A 218 -4.93 21.09 23.58
N ASN A 219 -3.95 21.61 22.86
CA ASN A 219 -4.21 22.11 21.50
C ASN A 219 -4.12 20.93 20.51
N ARG A 220 -5.27 20.44 20.06
CA ARG A 220 -5.35 19.32 19.09
C ARG A 220 -5.25 19.75 17.62
N PHE A 221 -5.38 21.05 17.32
CA PHE A 221 -5.41 21.61 15.96
C PHE A 221 -4.01 21.73 15.35
N ASN A 222 -3.23 20.67 15.43
CA ASN A 222 -1.87 20.57 14.94
C ASN A 222 -1.58 19.14 14.47
N GLU A 223 -0.49 18.98 13.71
CA GLU A 223 0.08 17.65 13.48
C GLU A 223 0.62 17.09 14.81
N PRO A 224 0.39 15.79 15.08
CA PRO A 224 0.96 15.15 16.26
C PRO A 224 2.49 15.17 16.17
N GLY A 225 3.14 15.65 17.22
CA GLY A 225 4.60 15.57 17.35
C GLY A 225 5.07 14.14 17.66
N SER A 226 6.38 13.96 17.79
CA SER A 226 6.97 12.65 18.18
C SER A 226 6.93 12.38 19.70
N ARG A 227 6.47 13.35 20.51
CA ARG A 227 6.41 13.30 21.98
C ARG A 227 5.25 14.17 22.51
N GLY A 228 4.94 14.01 23.80
CA GLY A 228 3.94 14.80 24.53
C GLY A 228 2.56 14.16 24.52
N LEU A 229 1.65 14.73 25.32
CA LEU A 229 0.31 14.16 25.54
C LEU A 229 -0.47 13.79 24.27
N LEU A 230 -0.48 14.63 23.22
CA LEU A 230 -1.18 14.29 21.97
C LEU A 230 -0.57 13.05 21.31
N CYS A 231 0.76 12.93 21.25
CA CYS A 231 1.43 11.75 20.72
C CYS A 231 1.01 10.51 21.53
N ASP A 232 1.04 10.61 22.85
CA ASP A 232 0.78 9.47 23.72
C ASP A 232 -0.68 8.98 23.69
N LEU A 233 -1.64 9.90 23.57
CA LEU A 233 -3.05 9.56 23.38
C LEU A 233 -3.27 8.79 22.06
N LEU A 234 -2.40 8.95 21.06
CA LEU A 234 -2.53 8.27 19.77
C LEU A 234 -1.66 7.02 19.65
N TRP A 235 -0.53 6.93 20.37
CA TRP A 235 0.52 5.92 20.13
C TRP A 235 0.85 4.99 21.30
N SER A 236 0.37 5.27 22.51
CA SER A 236 0.71 4.42 23.65
C SER A 236 0.00 3.06 23.61
N ASP A 237 0.68 2.04 24.13
CA ASP A 237 0.20 0.66 24.15
C ASP A 237 0.23 0.06 25.56
N PRO A 238 -0.65 -0.90 25.89
CA PRO A 238 -0.46 -1.73 27.07
C PRO A 238 0.83 -2.55 26.91
N ILE A 239 1.59 -2.69 27.99
CA ILE A 239 2.83 -3.51 27.95
C ILE A 239 2.54 -4.99 27.60
N ALA A 240 3.49 -5.65 26.95
CA ALA A 240 3.45 -7.11 26.79
C ALA A 240 3.29 -7.82 28.14
N GLY A 241 2.33 -8.75 28.22
CA GLY A 241 2.00 -9.42 29.48
C GLY A 241 1.25 -8.53 30.47
N PHE A 242 0.56 -7.48 30.02
CA PHE A 242 -0.22 -6.55 30.84
C PHE A 242 -1.03 -7.24 31.97
N GLY A 243 -0.77 -6.82 33.22
CA GLY A 243 -1.37 -7.40 34.41
C GLY A 243 -0.70 -8.69 34.91
N HIS A 244 0.26 -9.24 34.18
CA HIS A 244 1.12 -10.35 34.56
C HIS A 244 2.58 -10.01 34.22
N GLU A 245 2.96 -8.75 34.48
CA GLU A 245 4.28 -8.22 34.17
C GLU A 245 5.37 -9.02 34.90
N ASP A 246 6.46 -9.34 34.21
CA ASP A 246 7.63 -9.98 34.84
C ASP A 246 8.33 -8.96 35.73
N GLU A 247 8.30 -9.18 37.05
CA GLU A 247 8.92 -8.31 38.06
C GLU A 247 10.43 -8.10 37.84
N ARG A 248 11.10 -9.01 37.12
CA ARG A 248 12.52 -8.86 36.76
C ARG A 248 12.72 -7.83 35.64
N ALA A 249 11.80 -7.75 34.71
CA ALA A 249 11.85 -6.84 33.56
C ALA A 249 11.20 -5.48 33.89
N VAL A 250 10.17 -5.49 34.72
CA VAL A 250 9.39 -4.31 35.12
C VAL A 250 9.37 -4.25 36.64
N PRO A 251 10.24 -3.43 37.25
CA PRO A 251 10.25 -3.26 38.70
C PRO A 251 8.85 -2.88 39.24
N PRO A 252 8.45 -3.40 40.41
CA PRO A 252 7.18 -3.02 41.02
C PRO A 252 7.06 -1.50 41.20
N GLY A 253 5.95 -0.93 40.76
CA GLY A 253 5.69 0.51 40.80
C GLY A 253 6.04 1.27 39.51
N THR A 254 6.68 0.63 38.53
CA THR A 254 6.87 1.22 37.20
C THR A 254 5.51 1.40 36.49
N THR A 255 5.21 2.64 36.09
CA THR A 255 3.94 3.00 35.44
C THR A 255 4.07 3.07 33.92
N PHE A 256 5.19 3.59 33.42
CA PHE A 256 5.43 3.78 31.99
C PHE A 256 6.85 3.36 31.61
N LEU A 257 6.99 2.77 30.43
CA LEU A 257 8.25 2.39 29.80
C LEU A 257 8.27 2.91 28.37
N HIS A 258 9.43 3.18 27.79
CA HIS A 258 9.47 3.60 26.39
C HIS A 258 8.92 2.50 25.46
N ASN A 259 8.04 2.88 24.52
CA ASN A 259 7.47 1.94 23.55
C ASN A 259 8.44 1.71 22.39
N GLN A 260 9.24 0.66 22.53
CA GLN A 260 10.23 0.28 21.52
C GLN A 260 9.58 -0.25 20.23
N THR A 261 8.38 -0.83 20.31
CA THR A 261 7.63 -1.31 19.13
C THR A 261 7.24 -0.14 18.24
N ARG A 262 6.68 0.92 18.83
CA ARG A 262 6.25 2.12 18.11
C ARG A 262 7.39 3.08 17.82
N GLY A 263 8.48 3.01 18.57
CA GLY A 263 9.64 3.92 18.44
C GLY A 263 9.38 5.35 18.92
N CYS A 264 8.20 5.61 19.48
CA CYS A 264 7.76 6.84 20.12
C CYS A 264 6.82 6.48 21.28
N SER A 265 6.42 7.45 22.11
CA SER A 265 5.49 7.23 23.22
C SER A 265 5.92 6.11 24.21
N PHE A 266 4.95 5.51 24.90
CA PHE A 266 5.15 4.66 26.07
C PHE A 266 4.30 3.38 26.04
N PHE A 267 4.86 2.32 26.61
CA PHE A 267 4.08 1.22 27.16
C PHE A 267 3.55 1.64 28.53
N PHE A 268 2.24 1.51 28.76
CA PHE A 268 1.64 1.72 30.08
C PHE A 268 1.35 0.38 30.78
N THR A 269 1.57 0.34 32.09
CA THR A 269 1.41 -0.88 32.89
C THR A 269 0.01 -1.02 33.48
N TYR A 270 -0.31 -2.22 33.99
CA TYR A 270 -1.55 -2.44 34.72
C TYR A 270 -1.67 -1.55 35.97
N ALA A 271 -0.55 -1.26 36.63
CA ALA A 271 -0.50 -0.35 37.78
C ALA A 271 -0.87 1.08 37.37
N ALA A 272 -0.30 1.60 36.28
CA ALA A 272 -0.64 2.94 35.76
C ALA A 272 -2.13 3.05 35.44
N THR A 273 -2.68 2.01 34.79
CA THR A 273 -4.09 1.95 34.43
C THR A 273 -4.99 1.98 35.66
N CYS A 274 -4.70 1.15 36.68
CA CYS A 274 -5.51 1.11 37.89
C CYS A 274 -5.49 2.46 38.63
N GLN A 275 -4.33 3.10 38.72
CA GLN A 275 -4.19 4.43 39.34
C GLN A 275 -5.01 5.48 38.60
N PHE A 276 -4.95 5.51 37.27
CA PHE A 276 -5.72 6.45 36.44
C PHE A 276 -7.23 6.23 36.60
N LEU A 277 -7.69 4.98 36.53
CA LEU A 277 -9.11 4.63 36.66
C LEU A 277 -9.67 4.98 38.03
N GLU A 278 -8.93 4.70 39.11
CA GLU A 278 -9.34 5.03 40.47
C GLU A 278 -9.42 6.54 40.68
N ARG A 279 -8.36 7.27 40.28
CA ARG A 279 -8.29 8.73 40.41
C ARG A 279 -9.42 9.46 39.68
N ASN A 280 -9.80 8.99 38.50
CA ASN A 280 -10.83 9.61 37.67
C ASN A 280 -12.22 8.98 37.84
N GLY A 281 -12.39 8.02 38.77
CA GLY A 281 -13.68 7.37 39.02
C GLY A 281 -14.19 6.45 37.91
N LEU A 282 -13.35 6.07 36.95
CA LEU A 282 -13.72 5.35 35.73
C LEU A 282 -13.79 3.82 35.91
N LEU A 283 -14.57 3.15 35.07
CA LEU A 283 -14.75 1.70 35.09
C LEU A 283 -13.68 0.96 34.28
N GLY A 284 -13.28 1.52 33.13
CA GLY A 284 -12.27 0.94 32.25
C GLY A 284 -11.91 1.88 31.10
N ILE A 285 -10.84 1.53 30.38
CA ILE A 285 -10.38 2.19 29.16
C ILE A 285 -10.82 1.35 27.96
N ILE A 286 -11.30 1.99 26.90
CA ILE A 286 -11.62 1.32 25.62
C ILE A 286 -10.76 1.94 24.52
N ARG A 287 -10.00 1.12 23.80
CA ARG A 287 -8.98 1.60 22.85
C ARG A 287 -8.85 0.79 21.57
N GLY A 288 -8.17 1.35 20.56
CA GLY A 288 -7.95 0.78 19.21
C GLY A 288 -6.51 0.28 18.97
N HIS A 289 -5.92 0.64 17.82
CA HIS A 289 -4.49 0.67 17.44
C HIS A 289 -3.71 -0.65 17.33
N GLU A 290 -4.13 -1.70 18.04
CA GLU A 290 -3.44 -3.00 18.02
C GLU A 290 -4.32 -4.09 17.44
N ALA A 291 -3.90 -4.67 16.31
CA ALA A 291 -4.61 -5.76 15.65
C ALA A 291 -4.81 -6.98 16.56
N GLN A 292 -6.06 -7.43 16.72
CA GLN A 292 -6.43 -8.57 17.56
C GLN A 292 -6.99 -9.72 16.71
N ASP A 293 -6.56 -10.96 16.98
CA ASP A 293 -7.03 -12.15 16.23
C ASP A 293 -8.56 -12.33 16.33
N ALA A 294 -9.10 -12.13 17.53
CA ALA A 294 -10.55 -12.16 17.75
C ALA A 294 -11.25 -10.82 17.42
N GLY A 295 -10.53 -9.80 16.96
CA GLY A 295 -11.02 -8.43 16.81
C GLY A 295 -11.16 -7.68 18.14
N TYR A 296 -10.86 -8.31 19.27
CA TYR A 296 -10.83 -7.64 20.57
C TYR A 296 -9.92 -8.37 21.57
N THR A 297 -9.51 -7.66 22.62
CA THR A 297 -8.89 -8.25 23.82
C THR A 297 -9.44 -7.56 25.06
N MET A 298 -9.89 -8.35 26.04
CA MET A 298 -10.22 -7.88 27.38
C MET A 298 -9.02 -8.11 28.30
N HIS A 299 -8.40 -7.03 28.78
CA HIS A 299 -7.24 -7.11 29.65
C HIS A 299 -7.63 -7.41 31.10
N ARG A 300 -6.63 -7.58 31.97
CA ARG A 300 -6.80 -7.93 33.39
C ARG A 300 -7.86 -7.06 34.07
N LYS A 301 -8.73 -7.69 34.86
CA LYS A 301 -9.79 -7.00 35.61
C LYS A 301 -9.23 -6.18 36.75
N THR A 302 -9.76 -4.97 36.94
CA THR A 302 -9.44 -4.10 38.07
C THR A 302 -9.68 -4.80 39.43
N PRO A 303 -8.89 -4.51 40.47
CA PRO A 303 -9.03 -5.21 41.76
C PRO A 303 -10.35 -4.87 42.46
N THR A 304 -10.81 -3.62 42.33
CA THR A 304 -11.98 -3.05 43.01
C THR A 304 -13.27 -3.33 42.26
N LYS A 305 -13.39 -2.89 41.00
CA LYS A 305 -14.63 -2.97 40.22
C LYS A 305 -14.83 -4.32 39.51
N LYS A 306 -13.81 -5.21 39.50
CA LYS A 306 -13.82 -6.53 38.84
C LYS A 306 -14.24 -6.50 37.36
N PHE A 307 -14.00 -5.37 36.71
CA PHE A 307 -14.24 -5.14 35.28
C PHE A 307 -12.90 -5.02 34.54
N PRO A 308 -12.79 -5.48 33.27
CA PRO A 308 -11.56 -5.31 32.47
C PRO A 308 -11.02 -3.89 32.54
N SER A 309 -9.77 -3.71 32.97
CA SER A 309 -9.21 -2.36 33.11
C SER A 309 -9.00 -1.68 31.75
N VAL A 310 -8.68 -2.47 30.73
CA VAL A 310 -8.55 -2.04 29.33
C VAL A 310 -9.30 -3.02 28.43
N ILE A 311 -9.93 -2.51 27.39
CA ILE A 311 -10.50 -3.30 26.30
C ILE A 311 -9.93 -2.75 24.99
N THR A 312 -9.21 -3.58 24.25
CA THR A 312 -8.76 -3.27 22.89
C THR A 312 -9.82 -3.77 21.90
N ILE A 313 -10.29 -2.92 21.00
CA ILE A 313 -11.24 -3.23 19.93
C ILE A 313 -10.58 -2.97 18.58
N PHE A 314 -10.71 -3.90 17.64
CA PHE A 314 -10.13 -3.81 16.31
C PHE A 314 -11.17 -4.21 15.26
N SER A 315 -11.46 -3.32 14.32
CA SER A 315 -12.62 -3.41 13.42
C SER A 315 -12.25 -3.66 11.95
N ALA A 316 -10.98 -4.00 11.66
CA ALA A 316 -10.49 -4.42 10.36
C ALA A 316 -10.30 -5.95 10.29
N PRO A 317 -11.31 -6.74 9.84
CA PRO A 317 -11.15 -8.18 9.68
C PRO A 317 -10.20 -8.52 8.52
N ASN A 318 -9.52 -9.67 8.60
CA ASN A 318 -8.52 -10.10 7.61
C ASN A 318 -7.55 -8.97 7.23
N TYR A 319 -7.03 -8.28 8.24
CA TYR A 319 -6.20 -7.09 8.06
C TYR A 319 -5.04 -7.35 7.08
N LEU A 320 -4.83 -6.40 6.17
CA LEU A 320 -3.85 -6.48 5.06
C LEU A 320 -4.03 -7.70 4.14
N ASP A 321 -5.22 -8.27 4.09
CA ASP A 321 -5.55 -9.50 3.36
C ASP A 321 -4.80 -10.78 3.78
N VAL A 322 -4.00 -10.70 4.86
CA VAL A 322 -3.09 -11.79 5.28
C VAL A 322 -3.21 -12.18 6.75
N TYR A 323 -3.74 -11.31 7.62
CA TYR A 323 -3.80 -11.60 9.05
C TYR A 323 -4.83 -12.68 9.41
N HIS A 324 -5.87 -12.85 8.59
CA HIS A 324 -7.00 -13.76 8.83
C HIS A 324 -7.71 -13.58 10.18
N ASN A 325 -7.52 -12.43 10.83
CA ASN A 325 -8.19 -12.07 12.07
C ASN A 325 -9.68 -11.77 11.84
N ARG A 326 -10.48 -11.83 12.89
CA ARG A 326 -11.84 -11.28 12.92
C ARG A 326 -11.80 -9.78 13.20
N GLY A 327 -12.84 -9.08 12.76
CA GLY A 327 -13.18 -7.74 13.23
C GLY A 327 -14.17 -7.84 14.37
N ALA A 328 -14.19 -6.85 15.27
CA ALA A 328 -15.22 -6.76 16.29
C ALA A 328 -15.65 -5.31 16.54
N ILE A 329 -16.86 -5.17 17.09
CA ILE A 329 -17.41 -3.94 17.65
C ILE A 329 -17.90 -4.20 19.08
N LEU A 330 -17.86 -3.16 19.90
CA LEU A 330 -18.38 -3.19 21.27
C LEU A 330 -19.71 -2.44 21.33
N LYS A 331 -20.79 -3.15 21.66
CA LYS A 331 -22.10 -2.55 21.91
C LYS A 331 -22.31 -2.38 23.41
N TYR A 332 -22.47 -1.14 23.84
CA TYR A 332 -22.76 -0.78 25.22
C TYR A 332 -24.17 -0.19 25.31
N ALA A 333 -25.06 -0.91 25.98
CA ALA A 333 -26.45 -0.52 26.17
C ALA A 333 -26.97 -1.05 27.51
N ASN A 334 -27.80 -0.27 28.22
CA ASN A 334 -28.38 -0.66 29.50
C ASN A 334 -27.34 -1.15 30.53
N LYS A 335 -26.16 -0.49 30.56
CA LYS A 335 -25.01 -0.85 31.40
C LYS A 335 -24.38 -2.23 31.10
N ASN A 336 -24.79 -2.88 30.02
CA ASN A 336 -24.22 -4.13 29.54
C ASN A 336 -23.28 -3.89 28.37
N VAL A 337 -22.12 -4.55 28.41
CA VAL A 337 -21.14 -4.56 27.33
C VAL A 337 -21.26 -5.88 26.59
N THR A 338 -21.49 -5.82 25.28
CA THR A 338 -21.55 -6.99 24.40
C THR A 338 -20.61 -6.80 23.22
N ILE A 339 -19.91 -7.86 22.83
CA ILE A 339 -18.99 -7.82 21.69
C ILE A 339 -19.63 -8.57 20.54
N ARG A 340 -19.60 -7.96 19.35
CA ARG A 340 -20.06 -8.59 18.10
C ARG A 340 -18.87 -8.71 17.17
N GLN A 341 -18.52 -9.94 16.83
CA GLN A 341 -17.46 -10.25 15.88
C GLN A 341 -18.04 -10.45 14.48
N TYR A 342 -17.23 -10.18 13.46
CA TYR A 342 -17.55 -10.42 12.05
C TYR A 342 -16.29 -10.76 11.24
N ASN A 343 -16.50 -11.39 10.10
CA ASN A 343 -15.44 -11.78 9.17
C ASN A 343 -15.34 -10.76 8.03
N ALA A 344 -14.24 -10.85 7.27
CA ALA A 344 -13.98 -9.99 6.14
C ALA A 344 -14.96 -10.22 4.98
N SER A 345 -15.15 -9.17 4.20
CA SER A 345 -15.98 -9.11 3.01
C SER A 345 -15.10 -9.02 1.76
N PRO A 346 -15.51 -9.60 0.63
CA PRO A 346 -14.79 -9.42 -0.62
C PRO A 346 -14.73 -7.94 -1.01
N HIS A 347 -13.59 -7.51 -1.54
CA HIS A 347 -13.40 -6.18 -2.10
C HIS A 347 -12.71 -6.26 -3.48
N PRO A 348 -12.82 -5.21 -4.32
CA PRO A 348 -12.07 -5.10 -5.56
C PRO A 348 -10.57 -5.11 -5.32
N TYR A 349 -9.85 -5.67 -6.29
CA TYR A 349 -8.40 -5.76 -6.27
C TYR A 349 -7.77 -4.49 -6.83
N TRP A 350 -6.77 -3.97 -6.12
CA TRP A 350 -5.88 -2.92 -6.59
C TRP A 350 -4.45 -3.45 -6.65
N LEU A 351 -3.73 -3.08 -7.71
CA LEU A 351 -2.28 -3.27 -7.72
C LEU A 351 -1.63 -2.40 -6.64
N PRO A 352 -0.50 -2.83 -6.05
CA PRO A 352 0.22 -2.05 -5.06
C PRO A 352 0.45 -0.61 -5.52
N ASN A 353 0.31 0.34 -4.60
CA ASN A 353 0.49 1.77 -4.85
C ASN A 353 -0.39 2.36 -5.97
N PHE A 354 -1.53 1.73 -6.27
CA PHE A 354 -2.47 2.17 -7.32
C PHE A 354 -1.83 2.23 -8.72
N GLN A 355 -0.83 1.38 -8.98
CA GLN A 355 -0.22 1.28 -10.31
C GLN A 355 -1.25 0.79 -11.34
N ASN A 356 -1.17 1.34 -12.56
CA ASN A 356 -1.95 0.83 -13.68
C ASN A 356 -1.25 -0.39 -14.32
N ALA A 357 -2.02 -1.19 -15.06
CA ALA A 357 -1.53 -2.41 -15.68
C ALA A 357 -0.37 -2.21 -16.67
N PHE A 358 -0.28 -1.04 -17.33
CA PHE A 358 0.83 -0.74 -18.23
C PHE A 358 2.11 -0.49 -17.45
N THR A 359 2.08 0.39 -16.45
CA THR A 359 3.25 0.65 -15.58
C THR A 359 3.78 -0.63 -14.97
N TRP A 360 2.88 -1.53 -14.55
CA TRP A 360 3.26 -2.80 -13.95
C TRP A 360 3.84 -3.81 -14.97
N SER A 361 3.23 -3.96 -16.14
CA SER A 361 3.60 -5.00 -17.12
C SER A 361 4.67 -4.60 -18.13
N LEU A 362 4.82 -3.31 -18.44
CA LEU A 362 5.72 -2.85 -19.50
C LEU A 362 7.19 -3.23 -19.27
N PRO A 363 7.74 -3.17 -18.04
CA PRO A 363 9.11 -3.65 -17.79
C PRO A 363 9.26 -5.14 -18.12
N PHE A 364 8.27 -5.95 -17.74
CA PHE A 364 8.26 -7.38 -18.03
C PHE A 364 8.15 -7.68 -19.53
N VAL A 365 7.24 -7.01 -20.23
CA VAL A 365 7.06 -7.15 -21.68
C VAL A 365 8.34 -6.77 -22.42
N GLY A 366 8.96 -5.64 -22.07
CA GLY A 366 10.22 -5.19 -22.67
C GLY A 366 11.36 -6.19 -22.46
N ALA A 367 11.49 -6.72 -21.25
CA ALA A 367 12.48 -7.75 -20.93
C ALA A 367 12.27 -9.01 -21.77
N LYS A 368 11.03 -9.50 -21.90
CA LYS A 368 10.72 -10.73 -22.64
C LYS A 368 10.86 -10.59 -24.15
N ILE A 369 10.45 -9.46 -24.71
CA ILE A 369 10.71 -9.17 -26.13
C ILE A 369 12.21 -9.17 -26.40
N THR A 370 12.98 -8.56 -25.49
CA THR A 370 14.41 -8.46 -25.69
C THR A 370 15.11 -9.82 -25.53
N GLU A 371 14.72 -10.63 -24.55
CA GLU A 371 15.18 -12.01 -24.39
C GLU A 371 14.89 -12.84 -25.66
N MET A 372 13.69 -12.71 -26.22
CA MET A 372 13.31 -13.37 -27.47
C MET A 372 14.17 -12.88 -28.65
N LEU A 373 14.38 -11.58 -28.79
CA LEU A 373 15.20 -11.02 -29.87
C LEU A 373 16.67 -11.46 -29.75
N LEU A 374 17.21 -11.54 -28.54
CA LEU A 374 18.55 -12.10 -28.32
C LEU A 374 18.63 -13.57 -28.67
N ALA A 375 17.62 -14.37 -28.29
CA ALA A 375 17.56 -15.77 -28.68
C ALA A 375 17.52 -15.93 -30.20
N ILE A 376 16.72 -15.12 -30.92
CA ILE A 376 16.69 -15.11 -32.40
C ILE A 376 18.05 -14.71 -32.97
N LEU A 377 18.69 -13.68 -32.43
CA LEU A 377 19.98 -13.19 -32.89
C LEU A 377 21.12 -14.18 -32.59
N SER A 378 21.00 -14.98 -31.53
CA SER A 378 21.95 -16.05 -31.21
C SER A 378 21.87 -17.27 -32.14
N ILE A 379 20.88 -17.31 -33.04
CA ILE A 379 20.79 -18.32 -34.12
C ILE A 379 21.81 -18.02 -35.23
N CYS A 380 22.26 -16.76 -35.39
CA CYS A 380 23.41 -16.45 -36.24
C CYS A 380 24.65 -17.11 -35.64
N SER A 381 25.27 -18.03 -36.39
CA SER A 381 26.43 -18.79 -35.94
C SER A 381 27.65 -17.89 -35.74
N GLU A 382 28.54 -18.24 -34.79
CA GLU A 382 29.87 -17.64 -34.66
C GLU A 382 30.60 -17.60 -36.02
N GLU A 383 30.41 -18.62 -36.87
CA GLU A 383 30.95 -18.68 -38.24
C GLU A 383 30.51 -17.52 -39.15
N GLU A 384 29.32 -16.92 -38.98
CA GLU A 384 28.91 -15.73 -39.76
C GLU A 384 29.52 -14.42 -39.23
N LEU A 385 30.00 -14.42 -37.97
CA LEU A 385 30.56 -13.27 -37.25
C LEU A 385 32.10 -13.29 -37.23
N GLU A 386 32.74 -14.47 -37.23
CA GLU A 386 34.20 -14.66 -37.17
C GLU A 386 34.88 -14.55 -38.54
N ASP A 387 34.14 -14.74 -39.64
CA ASP A 387 34.64 -14.57 -41.02
C ASP A 387 35.04 -13.10 -41.34
N SER A 388 34.95 -12.15 -40.40
CA SER A 388 35.35 -10.76 -40.59
C SER A 388 36.82 -10.43 -40.29
N ASP A 389 37.51 -11.24 -39.48
CA ASP A 389 38.80 -10.80 -38.92
C ASP A 389 40.02 -11.28 -39.72
N SER A 390 39.81 -12.06 -40.79
CA SER A 390 40.91 -12.60 -41.60
C SER A 390 41.02 -12.10 -43.04
N ASP A 391 40.11 -11.24 -43.50
CA ASP A 391 40.02 -10.85 -44.92
C ASP A 391 40.47 -9.41 -45.24
N SER A 392 41.07 -8.68 -44.30
CA SER A 392 41.72 -7.40 -44.63
C SER A 392 43.18 -7.51 -45.08
N ASP A 393 43.84 -8.68 -44.99
CA ASP A 393 45.29 -8.82 -45.32
C ASP A 393 45.72 -10.20 -45.89
N ARG A 394 44.87 -10.93 -46.60
CA ARG A 394 45.30 -12.16 -47.29
C ARG A 394 45.31 -12.01 -48.81
N GLU A 395 46.44 -11.55 -49.33
CA GLU A 395 46.86 -11.85 -50.69
C GLU A 395 46.81 -13.37 -50.94
N LEU A 396 46.08 -13.75 -51.99
CA LEU A 396 46.28 -14.93 -52.84
C LEU A 396 46.92 -16.16 -52.16
N LYS A 397 46.08 -17.05 -51.61
CA LYS A 397 46.36 -18.50 -51.67
C LYS A 397 45.10 -19.26 -52.08
N THR A 398 45.18 -19.81 -53.28
CA THR A 398 44.33 -20.88 -53.78
C THR A 398 44.41 -22.07 -52.83
N ASP A 399 43.28 -22.52 -52.28
CA ASP A 399 43.03 -23.93 -51.95
C ASP A 399 41.52 -24.15 -51.70
N ALA A 400 41.11 -25.41 -51.82
CA ALA A 400 39.82 -25.92 -52.28
C ALA A 400 38.56 -25.71 -51.40
N ASP A 401 38.50 -24.68 -50.55
CA ASP A 401 37.32 -24.39 -49.68
C ASP A 401 36.40 -23.26 -50.19
N GLY A 402 36.75 -22.60 -51.31
CA GLY A 402 35.96 -21.50 -51.90
C GLY A 402 34.58 -21.87 -52.45
N ASP A 403 34.22 -23.16 -52.51
CA ASP A 403 32.96 -23.61 -53.10
C ASP A 403 31.77 -23.56 -52.11
N ALA A 404 32.02 -23.44 -50.80
CA ALA A 404 30.98 -23.29 -49.78
C ALA A 404 30.49 -21.83 -49.65
N GLN A 405 31.41 -20.86 -49.63
CA GLN A 405 31.09 -19.43 -49.54
C GLN A 405 30.30 -18.90 -50.76
N MET A 406 30.55 -19.45 -51.96
CA MET A 406 29.81 -19.06 -53.17
C MET A 406 28.38 -19.62 -53.23
N ARG A 407 28.07 -20.70 -52.50
CA ARG A 407 26.72 -21.31 -52.44
C ARG A 407 25.77 -20.52 -51.52
N THR A 408 26.28 -20.01 -50.40
CA THR A 408 25.48 -19.20 -49.46
C THR A 408 25.18 -17.81 -50.03
N ALA A 409 26.16 -17.19 -50.72
CA ALA A 409 25.98 -15.90 -51.38
C ALA A 409 24.94 -15.93 -52.53
N ARG A 410 24.87 -17.03 -53.29
CA ARG A 410 23.87 -17.22 -54.36
C ARG A 410 22.44 -17.40 -53.86
N THR A 411 22.26 -17.94 -52.66
CA THR A 411 20.93 -18.23 -52.09
C THR A 411 20.24 -16.96 -51.55
N LEU A 412 21.01 -15.91 -51.24
CA LEU A 412 20.52 -14.64 -50.68
C LEU A 412 20.47 -13.47 -51.67
N GLY A 413 20.83 -13.68 -52.94
CA GLY A 413 20.73 -12.66 -54.01
C GLY A 413 21.67 -11.45 -53.83
N LEU A 414 22.73 -11.56 -53.03
CA LEU A 414 23.68 -10.48 -52.74
C LEU A 414 24.89 -10.58 -53.66
N SER A 415 25.15 -9.53 -54.44
CA SER A 415 26.09 -9.59 -55.59
C SER A 415 27.46 -8.95 -55.37
N THR A 416 27.75 -8.34 -54.21
CA THR A 416 29.06 -7.74 -53.94
C THR A 416 29.55 -7.98 -52.50
N PRO A 417 30.87 -8.21 -52.28
CA PRO A 417 31.46 -8.38 -50.95
C PRO A 417 31.19 -7.21 -49.98
N ALA A 418 31.12 -5.98 -50.51
CA ALA A 418 30.81 -4.78 -49.73
C ALA A 418 29.36 -4.78 -49.18
N GLU A 419 28.40 -5.33 -49.93
CA GLU A 419 26.99 -5.42 -49.50
C GLU A 419 26.82 -6.44 -48.37
N ILE A 420 27.62 -7.53 -48.42
CA ILE A 420 27.66 -8.57 -47.37
C ILE A 420 28.28 -8.00 -46.09
N ALA A 421 29.40 -7.27 -46.18
CA ALA A 421 30.03 -6.61 -45.04
C ALA A 421 29.11 -5.57 -44.39
N ARG A 422 28.43 -4.74 -45.19
CA ARG A 422 27.45 -3.75 -44.70
C ARG A 422 26.30 -4.43 -43.94
N ARG A 423 25.74 -5.51 -44.50
CA ARG A 423 24.64 -6.26 -43.87
C ARG A 423 25.07 -6.96 -42.58
N ARG A 424 26.29 -7.48 -42.50
CA ARG A 424 26.88 -8.04 -41.27
C ARG A 424 27.11 -6.98 -40.19
N GLN A 425 27.59 -5.78 -40.57
CA GLN A 425 27.73 -4.65 -39.65
C GLN A 425 26.37 -4.16 -39.12
N GLU A 426 25.35 -4.11 -39.96
CA GLU A 426 23.97 -3.80 -39.54
C GLU A 426 23.41 -4.83 -38.55
N ILE A 427 23.73 -6.13 -38.72
CA ILE A 427 23.36 -7.19 -37.76
C ILE A 427 24.09 -7.00 -36.43
N LYS A 428 25.40 -6.73 -36.45
CA LYS A 428 26.20 -6.45 -35.23
C LYS A 428 25.65 -5.22 -34.47
N SER A 429 25.32 -4.15 -35.18
CA SER A 429 24.68 -2.96 -34.58
C SER A 429 23.31 -3.26 -33.97
N LYS A 430 22.50 -4.13 -34.62
CA LYS A 430 21.20 -4.58 -34.08
C LYS A 430 21.38 -5.44 -32.82
N ILE A 431 22.36 -6.34 -32.79
CA ILE A 431 22.70 -7.14 -31.60
C ILE A 431 23.08 -6.24 -30.42
N ILE A 432 23.95 -5.26 -30.66
CA ILE A 432 24.37 -4.30 -29.63
C ILE A 432 23.19 -3.47 -29.13
N ALA A 433 22.32 -3.00 -30.03
CA ALA A 433 21.12 -2.25 -29.67
C ALA A 433 20.15 -3.07 -28.82
N VAL A 434 19.90 -4.33 -29.19
CA VAL A 434 19.03 -5.25 -28.44
C VAL A 434 19.64 -5.59 -27.07
N GLY A 435 20.94 -5.85 -26.99
CA GLY A 435 21.63 -6.05 -25.70
C GLY A 435 21.63 -4.82 -24.79
N ARG A 436 21.61 -3.60 -25.35
CA ARG A 436 21.43 -2.35 -24.60
C ARG A 436 20.00 -2.21 -24.07
N MET A 437 18.99 -2.49 -24.90
CA MET A 437 17.59 -2.52 -24.46
C MET A 437 17.35 -3.55 -23.35
N GLN A 438 18.04 -4.69 -23.39
CA GLN A 438 17.90 -5.73 -22.36
C GLN A 438 18.28 -5.17 -21.00
N ARG A 439 19.41 -4.47 -20.93
CA ARG A 439 19.88 -3.82 -19.70
C ARG A 439 18.92 -2.76 -19.21
N VAL A 440 18.38 -1.93 -20.10
CA VAL A 440 17.39 -0.91 -19.72
C VAL A 440 16.12 -1.55 -19.15
N PHE A 441 15.54 -2.55 -19.82
CA PHE A 441 14.33 -3.20 -19.31
C PHE A 441 14.59 -4.05 -18.08
N GLN A 442 15.77 -4.64 -17.96
CA GLN A 442 16.18 -5.34 -16.75
C GLN A 442 16.32 -4.35 -15.58
N LEU A 443 16.94 -3.19 -15.78
CA LEU A 443 17.03 -2.15 -14.77
C LEU A 443 15.67 -1.56 -14.40
N LEU A 444 14.81 -1.26 -15.37
CA LEU A 444 13.45 -0.77 -15.11
C LEU A 444 12.60 -1.81 -14.38
N ARG A 445 12.84 -3.09 -14.67
CA ARG A 445 12.20 -4.19 -13.96
C ARG A 445 12.76 -4.30 -12.55
N GLU A 446 14.07 -4.27 -12.39
CA GLU A 446 14.74 -4.27 -11.09
C GLU A 446 14.34 -3.03 -10.26
N GLU A 447 14.10 -1.87 -10.86
CA GLU A 447 13.56 -0.68 -10.18
C GLU A 447 12.07 -0.81 -9.88
N ALA A 448 11.24 -1.39 -10.77
CA ALA A 448 9.83 -1.63 -10.48
C ALA A 448 9.65 -2.70 -9.38
N GLU A 449 10.51 -3.72 -9.40
CA GLU A 449 10.61 -4.78 -8.40
C GLU A 449 11.21 -4.21 -7.11
N SER A 450 12.29 -3.42 -7.16
CA SER A 450 12.89 -2.74 -6.00
C SER A 450 11.99 -1.66 -5.44
N ALA A 451 11.17 -0.95 -6.21
CA ALA A 451 10.17 -0.04 -5.65
C ALA A 451 9.05 -0.80 -4.91
N SER A 452 8.85 -2.07 -5.26
CA SER A 452 7.95 -2.99 -4.56
C SER A 452 8.64 -3.68 -3.37
N GLU A 453 9.95 -3.93 -3.44
CA GLU A 453 10.79 -4.62 -2.43
C GLU A 453 11.50 -3.68 -1.45
N LEU A 454 11.83 -2.42 -1.78
CA LEU A 454 12.47 -1.42 -0.90
C LEU A 454 11.51 -0.94 0.19
N VAL A 455 10.21 -1.09 -0.04
CA VAL A 455 9.19 -1.03 1.02
C VAL A 455 9.42 -2.14 2.07
N GLU A 456 10.04 -3.25 1.69
CA GLU A 456 10.39 -4.38 2.56
C GLU A 456 11.89 -4.47 2.93
N ALA A 457 12.81 -3.79 2.23
CA ALA A 457 14.27 -3.98 2.36
C ALA A 457 15.04 -2.78 2.93
N GLU A 458 14.46 -1.58 3.08
CA GLU A 458 14.99 -0.58 4.02
C GLU A 458 14.88 -1.06 5.50
N ALA A 459 14.21 -2.20 5.70
CA ALA A 459 14.26 -3.06 6.87
C ALA A 459 15.55 -3.93 6.92
N GLY A 460 16.66 -3.36 7.40
CA GLY A 460 17.93 -4.09 7.51
C GLY A 460 18.12 -4.88 8.81
N GLU A 461 18.01 -6.22 8.75
CA GLU A 461 19.08 -7.20 9.09
C GLU A 461 18.76 -8.60 8.50
N PRO A 462 19.78 -9.40 8.12
CA PRO A 462 19.60 -10.58 7.28
C PRO A 462 19.15 -11.80 8.10
N GLY A 463 17.86 -12.11 8.08
CA GLY A 463 17.39 -13.32 8.78
C GLY A 463 15.93 -13.74 8.67
N VAL A 464 15.08 -13.09 7.86
CA VAL A 464 13.64 -13.43 7.81
C VAL A 464 13.20 -13.76 6.38
N SER A 465 13.48 -15.00 5.97
CA SER A 465 13.12 -15.60 4.68
C SER A 465 11.65 -16.05 4.62
N GLY A 466 10.71 -15.09 4.67
CA GLY A 466 9.26 -15.35 4.58
C GLY A 466 8.60 -14.82 3.30
N GLN A 467 8.74 -13.53 3.02
CA GLN A 467 8.30 -12.90 1.76
C GLN A 467 9.12 -13.37 0.55
N LEU A 468 10.37 -13.75 0.79
CA LEU A 468 11.26 -14.42 -0.17
C LEU A 468 10.73 -15.80 -0.64
N GLY A 469 9.66 -16.35 -0.07
CA GLY A 469 9.09 -17.63 -0.51
C GLY A 469 8.02 -17.47 -1.58
N VAL A 470 7.07 -16.55 -1.36
CA VAL A 470 5.84 -16.44 -2.17
C VAL A 470 6.12 -15.71 -3.49
N GLN A 471 6.82 -14.57 -3.47
CA GLN A 471 7.29 -13.92 -4.70
C GLN A 471 8.33 -14.76 -5.44
N ARG A 472 9.16 -15.55 -4.73
CA ARG A 472 10.15 -16.45 -5.36
C ARG A 472 9.52 -17.71 -5.95
N GLN A 473 8.38 -18.17 -5.43
CA GLN A 473 7.54 -19.20 -6.06
C GLN A 473 6.75 -18.65 -7.25
N VAL A 474 6.16 -17.45 -7.14
CA VAL A 474 5.58 -16.70 -8.29
C VAL A 474 6.63 -16.57 -9.42
N ARG A 475 7.89 -16.31 -9.04
CA ARG A 475 9.07 -16.13 -9.92
C ARG A 475 9.57 -17.41 -10.61
N GLN A 476 9.29 -18.59 -10.08
CA GLN A 476 9.76 -19.88 -10.64
C GLN A 476 8.66 -20.68 -11.35
N SER A 477 7.40 -20.24 -11.30
CA SER A 477 6.26 -21.02 -11.81
C SER A 477 5.54 -20.40 -13.00
N ILE A 478 5.87 -19.16 -13.40
CA ILE A 478 5.24 -18.50 -14.56
C ILE A 478 6.23 -18.47 -15.72
N HIS A 479 6.19 -19.52 -16.54
CA HIS A 479 7.03 -19.60 -17.75
C HIS A 479 6.24 -19.32 -19.04
N ASN A 480 4.91 -19.41 -19.00
CA ASN A 480 4.02 -19.13 -20.13
C ASN A 480 2.66 -18.52 -19.68
N PHE A 481 1.81 -18.17 -20.65
CA PHE A 481 0.50 -17.53 -20.43
C PHE A 481 -0.52 -18.45 -19.73
N GLU A 482 -0.46 -19.77 -19.96
CA GLU A 482 -1.35 -20.74 -19.32
C GLU A 482 -1.01 -20.93 -17.84
N ASP A 483 0.29 -20.91 -17.48
CA ASP A 483 0.77 -20.94 -16.10
C ASP A 483 0.25 -19.72 -15.31
N ALA A 484 0.23 -18.54 -15.94
CA ALA A 484 -0.33 -17.34 -15.33
C ALA A 484 -1.84 -17.50 -15.06
N CYS A 485 -2.62 -18.00 -16.02
CA CYS A 485 -4.06 -18.20 -15.85
C CYS A 485 -4.40 -19.27 -14.79
N VAL A 486 -3.67 -20.38 -14.75
CA VAL A 486 -3.86 -21.44 -13.74
C VAL A 486 -3.41 -20.96 -12.36
N PHE A 487 -2.32 -20.21 -12.26
CA PHE A 487 -1.85 -19.61 -11.01
C PHE A 487 -2.86 -18.61 -10.44
N PHE A 488 -3.39 -17.70 -11.26
CA PHE A 488 -4.46 -16.77 -10.83
C PHE A 488 -5.72 -17.52 -10.38
N SER A 489 -6.06 -18.66 -11.01
CA SER A 489 -7.19 -19.50 -10.59
C SER A 489 -6.92 -20.28 -9.30
N PHE A 490 -5.68 -20.70 -9.04
CA PHE A 490 -5.29 -21.50 -7.87
C PHE A 490 -5.10 -20.63 -6.62
N TYR A 491 -4.58 -19.41 -6.78
CA TYR A 491 -4.39 -18.44 -5.70
C TYR A 491 -5.72 -17.95 -5.10
N ILE A 492 -6.78 -17.90 -5.93
CA ILE A 492 -8.15 -17.57 -5.51
C ILE A 492 -8.82 -18.74 -4.74
N SER A 493 -8.34 -19.98 -4.88
CA SER A 493 -9.09 -21.18 -4.45
C SER A 493 -8.43 -22.05 -3.38
N SER A 494 -7.18 -21.82 -2.96
CA SER A 494 -6.48 -22.81 -2.12
C SER A 494 -5.70 -22.21 -0.95
N PHE A 495 -6.26 -22.20 0.26
CA PHE A 495 -5.56 -22.58 1.51
C PHE A 495 -6.58 -22.98 2.60
N PRO A 496 -6.39 -24.14 3.28
CA PRO A 496 -7.33 -24.63 4.28
C PRO A 496 -7.31 -23.80 5.58
N LEU A 497 -8.52 -23.53 6.10
CA LEU A 497 -8.77 -22.93 7.42
C LEU A 497 -8.20 -23.82 8.54
N SER A 498 -7.05 -23.44 9.11
CA SER A 498 -6.82 -23.56 10.57
C SER A 498 -5.54 -22.84 10.98
N CYS A 499 -5.70 -21.88 11.90
CA CYS A 499 -4.66 -21.25 12.73
C CYS A 499 -3.60 -20.39 12.01
N VAL A 500 -3.53 -19.11 12.40
CA VAL A 500 -2.53 -18.14 11.94
C VAL A 500 -1.15 -18.49 12.49
N PRO A 501 -0.11 -18.69 11.66
CA PRO A 501 1.26 -18.78 12.13
C PRO A 501 1.73 -17.42 12.69
N PRO A 502 2.53 -17.36 13.77
CA PRO A 502 3.13 -16.13 14.33
C PRO A 502 4.03 -15.30 13.39
N ARG A 503 4.08 -15.65 12.09
CA ARG A 503 5.01 -15.11 11.10
C ARG A 503 4.53 -13.79 10.48
N PHE A 504 3.22 -13.62 10.24
CA PHE A 504 2.70 -12.43 9.54
C PHE A 504 2.70 -11.16 10.41
N ARG A 505 2.41 -11.29 11.70
CA ARG A 505 2.52 -10.19 12.66
C ARG A 505 3.98 -9.73 12.89
N ARG A 506 4.97 -10.59 12.57
CA ARG A 506 6.40 -10.25 12.66
C ARG A 506 6.91 -9.50 11.44
N SER A 507 6.42 -9.80 10.23
CA SER A 507 6.80 -9.07 9.02
C SER A 507 6.25 -7.64 9.01
N ASP A 508 5.15 -7.40 9.71
CA ASP A 508 4.47 -6.10 9.70
C ASP A 508 4.86 -5.18 10.87
N ILE A 509 5.63 -5.68 11.84
CA ILE A 509 5.98 -4.92 13.07
C ILE A 509 6.72 -3.59 12.77
N LEU A 510 7.37 -3.48 11.63
CA LEU A 510 8.05 -2.25 11.19
C LEU A 510 7.06 -1.19 10.70
N ASN A 511 5.96 -1.61 10.06
CA ASN A 511 4.89 -0.69 9.64
C ASN A 511 4.02 -0.24 10.82
N GLU A 512 4.12 -0.91 11.95
CA GLU A 512 3.51 -0.51 13.21
C GLU A 512 4.32 0.56 13.95
N ARG A 513 5.53 0.89 13.48
CA ARG A 513 6.44 1.89 14.06
C ARG A 513 6.22 3.27 13.44
N LEU A 514 6.45 4.34 14.21
CA LEU A 514 6.56 5.69 13.67
C LEU A 514 7.76 5.76 12.68
N PRO A 515 7.54 6.15 11.41
CA PRO A 515 8.61 6.29 10.43
C PRO A 515 9.65 7.32 10.86
N SER A 516 10.94 7.04 10.64
CA SER A 516 12.01 8.00 10.87
C SER A 516 11.97 9.12 9.82
N LEU A 517 12.09 10.37 10.26
CA LEU A 517 12.37 11.46 9.32
C LEU A 517 13.76 11.25 8.72
N PRO A 518 13.95 11.41 7.39
CA PRO A 518 15.29 11.51 6.85
C PRO A 518 16.00 12.71 7.54
N PRO A 519 17.29 12.59 7.88
CA PRO A 519 18.02 13.70 8.47
C PRO A 519 17.93 14.90 7.51
N PRO A 520 17.73 16.13 8.01
CA PRO A 520 17.85 17.30 7.16
C PRO A 520 19.26 17.31 6.58
N ASP A 521 19.36 17.44 5.24
CA ASP A 521 20.63 17.63 4.57
C ASP A 521 21.42 18.72 5.28
N SER A 522 22.52 18.32 5.90
CA SER A 522 23.44 19.21 6.60
C SER A 522 24.23 20.00 5.57
N ASP A 523 23.57 20.95 4.88
CA ASP A 523 24.17 22.09 4.19
C ASP A 523 23.06 23.03 3.69
N SER A 524 22.33 23.67 4.61
CA SER A 524 21.63 24.92 4.30
C SER A 524 21.57 25.83 5.54
N PRO A 525 21.91 27.13 5.44
CA PRO A 525 21.90 28.03 6.58
C PRO A 525 20.46 28.45 6.94
N SER A 526 20.23 28.55 8.25
CA SER A 526 18.97 28.80 8.96
C SER A 526 18.12 30.00 8.48
N PRO A 527 16.79 29.97 8.66
CA PRO A 527 15.87 31.00 8.16
C PRO A 527 15.81 32.23 9.08
N THR A 528 15.82 33.42 8.48
CA THR A 528 15.36 34.67 9.13
C THR A 528 13.89 34.95 8.75
N PRO A 529 13.11 35.64 9.61
CA PRO A 529 11.67 35.75 9.45
C PRO A 529 11.29 36.85 8.45
N MET A 530 10.43 36.54 7.48
CA MET A 530 9.88 37.53 6.54
C MET A 530 8.41 37.85 6.85
N PRO A 531 7.99 39.14 6.79
CA PRO A 531 6.59 39.57 6.91
C PRO A 531 5.82 39.50 5.58
N SER A 532 4.49 39.61 5.69
CA SER A 532 3.43 39.45 4.67
C SER A 532 3.64 40.19 3.32
N PRO A 533 3.13 39.67 2.18
CA PRO A 533 3.40 40.24 0.87
C PRO A 533 2.37 41.31 0.44
N LEU A 534 2.89 42.41 -0.10
CA LEU A 534 2.22 43.28 -1.08
C LEU A 534 2.67 42.87 -2.49
N VAL A 535 1.72 42.83 -3.42
CA VAL A 535 1.88 42.45 -4.85
C VAL A 535 2.72 43.52 -5.59
N PRO A 536 3.63 43.15 -6.52
CA PRO A 536 3.33 43.39 -7.95
C PRO A 536 3.95 42.38 -8.96
N SER A 537 3.11 41.99 -9.92
CA SER A 537 3.34 41.89 -11.39
C SER A 537 4.48 41.02 -11.98
N MET A 538 4.06 39.88 -12.53
CA MET A 538 4.37 39.28 -13.85
C MET A 538 5.75 39.51 -14.52
N ARG A 539 6.47 38.39 -14.71
CA ARG A 539 7.04 37.97 -16.00
C ARG A 539 7.18 36.44 -16.06
N ILE A 540 6.52 35.83 -17.05
CA ILE A 540 6.61 34.42 -17.48
C ILE A 540 7.91 34.25 -18.30
N PRO A 541 8.76 33.24 -18.03
CA PRO A 541 8.66 31.88 -18.62
C PRO A 541 8.93 30.79 -17.56
N GLY A 542 8.22 29.67 -17.46
CA GLY A 542 7.87 28.71 -18.50
C GLY A 542 8.38 27.34 -18.04
N ARG A 543 7.45 26.39 -17.84
CA ARG A 543 7.60 24.94 -17.59
C ARG A 543 7.80 24.47 -16.13
N ASP A 544 6.76 23.79 -15.64
CA ASP A 544 6.68 23.02 -14.39
C ASP A 544 7.72 21.89 -14.31
N PRO A 545 8.06 21.41 -13.10
CA PRO A 545 8.91 20.25 -12.89
C PRO A 545 8.11 18.97 -13.15
N GLU A 546 8.17 18.46 -14.38
CA GLU A 546 7.70 17.10 -14.70
C GLU A 546 8.61 16.06 -14.03
N GLY A 547 7.98 15.08 -13.37
CA GLY A 547 8.63 13.86 -12.92
C GLY A 547 9.42 13.20 -14.05
N ILE A 548 10.51 12.53 -13.69
CA ILE A 548 11.45 11.88 -14.60
C ILE A 548 10.68 10.95 -15.53
N ASN A 549 10.45 11.41 -16.76
CA ASN A 549 9.68 10.69 -17.76
C ASN A 549 10.56 9.55 -18.32
N MET A 550 9.97 8.36 -18.48
CA MET A 550 10.64 7.16 -19.00
C MET A 550 11.32 7.41 -20.35
N GLU A 551 10.74 8.27 -21.20
CA GLU A 551 11.38 8.73 -22.43
C GLU A 551 12.68 9.50 -22.19
N PHE A 552 12.74 10.33 -21.15
CA PHE A 552 13.93 11.11 -20.80
C PHE A 552 15.05 10.21 -20.29
N LEU A 553 14.73 9.20 -19.47
CA LEU A 553 15.72 8.24 -18.97
C LEU A 553 16.27 7.37 -20.12
N ILE A 554 15.39 6.83 -20.97
CA ILE A 554 15.78 6.05 -22.16
C ILE A 554 16.69 6.88 -23.07
N LYS A 555 16.32 8.15 -23.33
CA LYS A 555 17.08 9.04 -24.21
C LYS A 555 18.44 9.41 -23.61
N LYS A 556 18.49 9.73 -22.32
CA LYS A 556 19.73 10.06 -21.61
C LYS A 556 20.70 8.88 -21.53
N THR A 557 20.22 7.66 -21.27
CA THR A 557 21.08 6.47 -21.24
C THR A 557 21.58 6.05 -22.62
N LEU A 558 20.83 6.36 -23.69
CA LEU A 558 21.28 6.16 -25.07
C LEU A 558 22.31 7.22 -25.52
N ASP A 559 22.20 8.46 -25.01
CA ASP A 559 23.07 9.59 -25.37
C ASP A 559 24.38 9.65 -24.56
N ASP A 560 24.38 9.29 -23.27
CA ASP A 560 25.56 9.41 -22.37
C ASP A 560 26.66 8.34 -22.60
N ALA A 561 26.42 7.29 -23.40
CA ALA A 561 27.33 6.15 -23.57
C ALA A 561 28.06 6.11 -24.93
N GLY A 562 28.33 7.28 -25.52
CA GLY A 562 29.03 7.45 -26.80
C GLY A 562 30.52 7.07 -26.85
N GLY A 563 31.08 6.40 -25.83
CA GLY A 563 32.51 6.14 -25.82
C GLY A 563 32.99 5.10 -24.81
N VAL A 564 32.58 3.83 -24.92
CA VAL A 564 33.31 2.71 -24.30
C VAL A 564 33.10 1.44 -25.14
N GLY A 565 34.03 1.15 -26.05
CA GLY A 565 34.02 -0.06 -26.90
C GLY A 565 34.61 -1.31 -26.23
N ASP A 566 35.27 -1.15 -25.08
CA ASP A 566 36.20 -2.15 -24.51
C ASP A 566 35.53 -3.13 -23.49
N ASP A 567 34.36 -2.76 -22.95
CA ASP A 567 33.70 -3.53 -21.89
C ASP A 567 32.82 -4.68 -22.40
N VAL A 568 32.53 -4.71 -23.71
CA VAL A 568 31.71 -5.76 -24.34
C VAL A 568 32.55 -6.99 -24.70
N GLU A 569 33.80 -6.77 -25.11
CA GLU A 569 34.79 -7.83 -25.38
C GLU A 569 35.02 -8.70 -24.13
N ARG A 570 35.19 -8.05 -22.97
CA ARG A 570 35.35 -8.71 -21.67
C ARG A 570 34.10 -9.43 -21.15
N LEU A 571 32.93 -9.21 -21.75
CA LEU A 571 31.69 -9.89 -21.40
C LEU A 571 31.46 -11.12 -22.29
N ALA A 572 31.81 -11.04 -23.58
CA ALA A 572 31.83 -12.18 -24.50
C ALA A 572 32.79 -13.27 -24.01
N ASP A 573 34.00 -12.90 -23.60
CA ASP A 573 35.01 -13.83 -23.06
C ASP A 573 34.57 -14.53 -21.76
N ARG A 574 33.79 -13.84 -20.92
CA ARG A 574 33.28 -14.40 -19.65
C ARG A 574 32.14 -15.39 -19.84
N ILE A 575 31.36 -15.22 -20.91
CA ILE A 575 30.25 -16.12 -21.25
C ILE A 575 30.80 -17.40 -21.91
N ALA A 576 31.87 -17.30 -22.71
CA ALA A 576 32.54 -18.44 -23.33
C ALA A 576 33.19 -19.41 -22.32
N PHE A 577 33.70 -18.94 -21.18
CA PHE A 577 34.49 -19.76 -20.25
C PHE A 577 33.73 -20.45 -19.10
N ARG A 578 32.38 -20.34 -19.02
CA ARG A 578 31.60 -20.97 -17.93
C ARG A 578 30.71 -22.16 -18.32
N GLY A 579 30.94 -22.76 -19.48
CA GLY A 579 30.30 -24.02 -19.90
C GLY A 579 31.11 -25.26 -19.51
N GLY A 580 31.03 -25.68 -18.25
CA GLY A 580 31.52 -27.00 -17.85
C GLY A 580 30.77 -28.11 -18.59
N ARG A 581 31.51 -28.97 -19.32
CA ARG A 581 30.99 -30.11 -20.08
C ARG A 581 30.03 -30.98 -19.26
N VAL A 582 28.75 -30.99 -19.62
CA VAL A 582 27.83 -32.10 -19.34
C VAL A 582 27.10 -32.43 -20.63
N ARG A 583 27.38 -33.60 -21.21
CA ARG A 583 26.65 -34.14 -22.37
C ARG A 583 25.23 -34.55 -21.92
N PRO A 584 24.17 -34.16 -22.64
CA PRO A 584 22.86 -34.75 -22.43
C PRO A 584 22.83 -36.22 -22.93
N GLY A 585 22.35 -37.13 -22.08
CA GLY A 585 22.10 -38.53 -22.44
C GLY A 585 20.85 -38.68 -23.31
N GLY A 586 20.90 -39.57 -24.30
CA GLY A 586 19.84 -39.77 -25.28
C GLY A 586 18.51 -40.25 -24.68
N LEU A 587 17.41 -39.70 -25.19
CA LEU A 587 16.04 -40.10 -24.85
C LEU A 587 15.81 -41.60 -25.16
N LYS A 588 15.37 -42.37 -24.15
CA LYS A 588 14.81 -43.70 -24.37
C LYS A 588 13.35 -43.57 -24.81
N ARG A 589 13.04 -44.12 -25.98
CA ARG A 589 11.66 -44.38 -26.43
C ARG A 589 11.02 -45.40 -25.48
N HIS A 590 9.89 -45.04 -24.88
CA HIS A 590 8.97 -46.04 -24.33
C HIS A 590 8.17 -46.64 -25.50
N GLU A 591 8.40 -47.93 -25.75
CA GLU A 591 7.52 -48.72 -26.60
C GLU A 591 6.22 -49.02 -25.86
N THR A 592 5.12 -48.85 -26.58
CA THR A 592 3.78 -49.30 -26.26
C THR A 592 3.67 -50.82 -26.39
N VAL A 593 3.26 -51.49 -25.31
CA VAL A 593 2.35 -52.65 -25.31
C VAL A 593 1.45 -52.53 -24.09
#